data_AF-A0A1W2D146-F1
#
_entry.id   AF-A0A1W2D146-F1
#
_cell.length_a   1.000
_cell.length_b   1.000
_cell.length_c   1.000
_cell.angle_alpha   90.00
_cell.angle_beta   90.00
_cell.angle_gamma   90.00
#
_symmetry.space_group_name_H-M   'P 1'
#
loop_
_entity.id
_entity.type
_entity.pdbx_description
1 polymer ?
#
loop_
_entity_poly.entity_id
_entity_poly.type
_entity_poly.pdbx_seq_one_letter_code
_entity_poly.pdbx_strand_id
1 'polypeptide(L)' 'MCLYRFVTPHRIGKWYPDLLTAQRQAFSIGAGFLDQRTGEFYAYKDTRLETQDPMVHDGSHDIAA' A
#
# COMPACT_ATOMS: atom_id res chain seq x y z
N MET A 1 -3.87 -12.63 6.74
CA MET A 1 -3.19 -11.49 7.43
C MET A 1 -2.78 -10.51 6.34
N CYS A 2 -3.51 -9.42 6.15
CA CYS A 2 -3.29 -8.56 4.98
C CYS A 2 -1.96 -7.81 5.04
N LEU A 3 -1.25 -7.77 3.93
CA LEU A 3 -0.13 -6.88 3.67
C LEU A 3 -0.62 -5.62 2.97
N TYR A 4 0.05 -4.50 3.22
CA TYR A 4 -0.31 -3.18 2.71
C TYR A 4 0.90 -2.53 2.04
N ARG A 5 0.71 -1.89 0.88
CA ARG A 5 1.74 -1.01 0.28
C ARG A 5 1.10 0.17 -0.43
N PHE A 6 1.83 1.28 -0.48
CA PHE A 6 1.45 2.41 -1.32
C PHE A 6 2.20 2.37 -2.65
N VAL A 7 1.50 2.72 -3.72
CA VAL A 7 2.05 2.82 -5.08
C VAL A 7 1.78 4.21 -5.61
N THR A 8 2.82 4.82 -6.15
CA THR A 8 2.77 6.12 -6.85
C THR A 8 3.09 5.88 -8.34
N PRO A 9 2.90 6.87 -9.22
CA PRO A 9 3.25 6.72 -10.63
C PRO A 9 4.73 6.38 -10.89
N HIS A 10 5.63 6.78 -9.99
CA HIS A 10 7.08 6.66 -10.20
C HIS A 10 7.79 5.71 -9.22
N ARG A 11 7.15 5.34 -8.10
CA ARG A 11 7.73 4.53 -7.03
C ARG A 11 6.71 3.58 -6.41
N ILE A 12 7.17 2.37 -6.09
CA ILE A 12 6.38 1.33 -5.44
C ILE A 12 6.93 1.11 -4.03
N GLY A 13 6.06 1.18 -3.04
CA GLY A 13 6.39 0.91 -1.64
C GLY A 13 6.58 -0.58 -1.35
N LYS A 14 7.22 -0.88 -0.23
CA LYS A 14 7.33 -2.25 0.29
C LYS A 14 5.98 -2.70 0.84
N TRP A 15 5.79 -4.02 0.90
CA TRP A 15 4.71 -4.62 1.66
C TRP A 15 4.98 -4.53 3.16
N TYR A 16 3.99 -4.07 3.92
CA TYR A 16 4.02 -3.97 5.37
C TYR A 16 2.89 -4.79 5.98
N PRO A 17 3.08 -5.35 7.19
CA PRO A 17 2.09 -6.21 7.84
C PRO A 17 0.87 -5.45 8.40
N ASP A 18 0.93 -4.12 8.44
CA ASP A 18 -0.16 -3.27 8.94
C ASP A 18 -0.22 -1.95 8.17
N LEU A 19 -1.42 -1.37 8.10
CA LEU A 19 -1.70 -0.15 7.36
C LEU A 19 -0.96 1.07 7.94
N LEU A 20 -0.80 1.14 9.26
CA LEU A 20 -0.16 2.29 9.92
C LEU A 20 1.33 2.37 9.56
N THR A 21 2.03 1.23 9.53
CA THR A 21 3.42 1.15 9.09
C THR A 21 3.54 1.56 7.61
N ALA A 22 2.62 1.11 6.75
CA ALA A 22 2.59 1.55 5.35
C ALA A 22 2.40 3.08 5.23
N GLN A 23 1.48 3.67 6.01
CA GLN A 23 1.21 5.11 6.01
C GLN A 23 2.41 5.93 6.51
N ARG A 24 3.09 5.46 7.56
CA ARG A 24 4.32 6.10 8.07
C ARG A 24 5.45 6.10 7.04
N GLN A 25 5.54 5.05 6.23
CA GLN A 25 6.58 4.90 5.21
C GLN A 25 6.23 5.59 3.89
N ALA A 26 4.96 5.94 3.66
CA ALA A 26 4.47 6.58 2.44
C ALA A 26 5.19 7.88 2.09
N PHE A 27 5.61 8.66 3.09
CA PHE A 27 6.33 9.92 2.87
C PHE A 27 7.65 9.71 2.11
N SER A 28 8.38 8.64 2.42
CA SER A 28 9.69 8.35 1.82
C SER A 28 9.64 8.08 0.31
N ILE A 29 8.47 7.64 -0.19
CA ILE A 29 8.26 7.34 -1.62
C ILE A 29 7.42 8.41 -2.33
N GLY A 30 7.00 9.47 -1.63
CA GLY A 30 6.11 10.49 -2.18
C GLY A 30 4.67 10.00 -2.40
N ALA A 31 4.18 9.09 -1.55
CA ALA A 31 2.81 8.57 -1.60
C ALA A 31 1.83 9.39 -0.72
N GLY A 32 2.34 10.11 0.27
CA GLY A 32 1.51 10.86 1.20
C GLY A 32 2.19 11.08 2.52
N PHE A 33 1.48 11.65 3.48
CA PHE A 33 1.99 11.84 4.83
C PHE A 33 0.91 11.53 5.87
N LEU A 34 1.35 11.07 7.03
CA LEU A 34 0.51 10.88 8.21
C LEU A 34 0.68 12.10 9.11
N ASP A 35 -0.37 12.88 9.31
CA ASP A 35 -0.38 13.96 10.29
C ASP A 35 -0.42 13.34 11.68
N GLN A 36 0.69 13.44 12.43
CA GLN A 36 0.79 12.87 13.77
C GLN A 36 -0.11 13.55 14.79
N ARG A 37 -0.54 14.80 14.53
CA ARG A 37 -1.38 15.56 15.45
C ARG A 37 -2.84 15.13 15.37
N THR A 38 -3.33 14.82 14.17
CA THR A 38 -4.72 14.41 13.93
C THR A 38 -4.88 12.89 13.80
N GLY A 39 -3.81 12.18 13.46
CA GLY A 39 -3.84 10.77 13.10
C GLY A 39 -4.36 10.52 11.69
N GLU A 40 -4.63 11.56 10.91
CA GLU A 40 -5.14 11.43 9.55
C GLU A 40 -4.02 11.23 8.54
N PHE A 41 -4.27 10.34 7.58
CA PHE A 41 -3.38 10.11 6.45
C PHE A 41 -3.87 10.85 5.21
N TYR A 42 -2.97 11.61 4.60
CA TYR A 42 -3.24 12.35 3.37
C TYR A 42 -2.42 11.75 2.23
N ALA A 43 -3.11 11.03 1.34
CA ALA A 43 -2.52 10.51 0.11
C ALA A 43 -2.25 11.65 -0.88
N TYR A 44 -1.09 11.62 -1.53
CA TYR A 44 -0.81 12.53 -2.64
C TYR A 44 -1.53 12.08 -3.90
N LYS A 45 -1.62 13.01 -4.87
CA LYS A 45 -2.26 12.75 -6.16
C LYS A 45 -1.67 11.49 -6.81
N ASP A 46 -2.56 10.69 -7.40
CA ASP A 46 -2.22 9.46 -8.13
C ASP A 46 -1.58 8.35 -7.26
N THR A 47 -1.66 8.47 -5.92
CA THR A 47 -1.28 7.39 -5.00
C THR A 47 -2.43 6.40 -4.83
N ARG A 48 -2.11 5.11 -4.86
CA ARG A 48 -3.04 4.02 -4.55
C ARG A 48 -2.52 3.14 -3.41
N LEU A 49 -3.45 2.65 -2.59
CA LEU A 49 -3.19 1.61 -1.60
C LEU A 49 -3.47 0.25 -2.25
N GLU A 50 -2.51 -0.66 -2.17
CA GLU A 50 -2.70 -2.05 -2.52
C GLU A 50 -2.71 -2.91 -1.25
N THR A 51 -3.54 -3.95 -1.26
CA THR A 51 -3.62 -4.95 -0.20
C THR A 51 -3.37 -6.33 -0.78
N GLN A 52 -2.70 -7.19 -0.03
CA GLN A 52 -2.46 -8.58 -0.40
C GLN A 52 -2.81 -9.46 0.78
N ASP A 53 -3.73 -10.42 0.62
CA ASP A 53 -3.92 -11.45 1.63
C ASP A 53 -3.05 -12.67 1.28
N PRO A 54 -1.95 -12.93 2.00
CA PRO A 54 -1.06 -14.07 1.74
C PRO A 54 -1.74 -15.43 1.99
N MET A 55 -2.91 -15.47 2.63
CA MET A 55 -3.68 -16.70 2.80
C MET A 55 -4.64 -16.96 1.64
N VAL A 56 -4.95 -15.93 0.85
CA VAL A 56 -5.62 -16.09 -0.45
C VAL A 56 -4.52 -16.33 -1.47
N HIS A 57 -4.13 -17.59 -1.63
CA HIS A 57 -3.44 -18.00 -2.85
C HIS A 57 -4.47 -17.81 -3.97
N ASP A 58 -4.34 -16.72 -4.71
CA ASP A 58 -5.12 -16.51 -5.91
C ASP A 58 -4.79 -17.65 -6.88
N GLY A 59 -5.68 -18.62 -6.95
CA GLY A 59 -5.67 -19.71 -7.91
C GLY A 59 -6.16 -19.27 -9.28
N SER A 60 -6.07 -17.99 -9.65
CA SER A 60 -6.19 -17.55 -11.04
C SER A 60 -4.92 -17.94 -11.83
N HIS A 61 -4.73 -19.25 -11.99
CA HIS A 61 -4.12 -19.75 -13.22
C HIS A 61 -5.14 -19.46 -14.32
N ASP A 62 -5.02 -18.28 -14.93
CA ASP A 62 -5.76 -17.95 -16.13
C ASP A 62 -5.43 -18.99 -17.19
N ILE A 63 -6.46 -19.77 -17.50
CA ILE A 63 -6.67 -20.52 -18.72
C ILE A 63 -6.30 -19.66 -19.95
N ALA A 64 -5.22 -20.03 -20.64
CA ALA A 64 -5.00 -19.63 -22.03
C ALA A 64 -4.91 -20.89 -22.88
N ALA A 65 -5.81 -20.94 -23.86
CA ALA A 65 -6.21 -22.05 -24.70
C ALA A 65 -5.16 -22.48 -25.74
#